data_AF-A0A1M5XP39-F1
#
_entry.id   AF-A0A1M5XP39-F1
#
_cell.length_a   1.000
_cell.length_b   1.000
_cell.length_c   1.000
_cell.angle_alpha   90.00
_cell.angle_beta   90.00
_cell.angle_gamma   90.00
#
_symmetry.space_group_name_H-M   'P 1'
#
loop_
_entity.id
_entity.type
_entity.pdbx_description
1 polymer ?
#
loop_
_entity_poly.entity_id
_entity_poly.type
_entity_poly.pdbx_seq_one_letter_code
_entity_poly.pdbx_strand_id
1 'polypeptide(L)'
;MNDSRALFLMFVLLLFSYEIQAQYPFEKFPAILYKEFEDWKEYDRLEKEQRIHFTLTIPDFYTNHDTVTIQLTGFQDQMDTSLIRVFRNKNLIGKIKEPMFFISTNVKDHPVSVADINGDSLDDIKLVIPYMGNGIASLNVRVIYFFQKTDGSFDKISFLDKMDGPERDFNADNNFEIITMTLDQYESHSYWTFNIYNFENGTLVNQNQKYGYPIMIQFLYRDNYAVTNKISAEKMKSFERALPKNFDKK
;
A
#
# COMPACT_ATOMS: atom_id res chain seq x y z
N MET A 1 -21.13 -55.12 -5.69
CA MET A 1 -21.13 -53.95 -6.60
C MET A 1 -21.45 -52.72 -5.75
N ASN A 2 -20.48 -51.87 -5.39
CA ASN A 2 -20.65 -50.41 -5.20
C ASN A 2 -19.49 -49.69 -4.48
N ASP A 3 -18.61 -50.35 -3.75
CA ASP A 3 -17.62 -49.63 -2.91
C ASP A 3 -16.49 -48.95 -3.69
N SER A 4 -15.99 -49.56 -4.77
CA SER A 4 -14.91 -48.98 -5.58
C SER A 4 -15.36 -47.74 -6.38
N ARG A 5 -16.65 -47.66 -6.74
CA ARG A 5 -17.22 -46.49 -7.42
C ARG A 5 -17.44 -45.33 -6.45
N ALA A 6 -17.86 -45.61 -5.21
CA ALA A 6 -18.01 -44.59 -4.17
C ALA A 6 -16.66 -43.99 -3.76
N LEU A 7 -15.62 -44.82 -3.62
CA LEU A 7 -14.24 -44.38 -3.33
C LEU A 7 -13.66 -43.56 -4.49
N PHE A 8 -13.87 -43.97 -5.74
CA PHE A 8 -13.44 -43.19 -6.90
C PHE A 8 -14.19 -41.84 -6.99
N LEU A 9 -15.50 -41.82 -6.71
CA LEU A 9 -16.28 -40.58 -6.69
C LEU A 9 -15.81 -39.64 -5.57
N MET A 10 -15.48 -40.14 -4.37
CA MET A 10 -14.88 -39.35 -3.29
C MET A 10 -13.50 -38.81 -3.67
N PHE A 11 -12.66 -39.63 -4.31
CA PHE A 11 -11.33 -39.21 -4.75
C PHE A 11 -11.40 -38.14 -5.86
N VAL A 12 -12.36 -38.28 -6.79
CA VAL A 12 -12.66 -37.26 -7.80
C VAL A 12 -13.21 -36.00 -7.14
N LEU A 13 -14.13 -36.08 -6.17
CA LEU A 13 -14.64 -34.92 -5.44
C LEU A 13 -13.56 -34.19 -4.61
N LEU A 14 -12.54 -34.91 -4.12
CA LEU A 14 -11.35 -34.33 -3.46
C LEU A 14 -10.35 -33.72 -4.45
N LEU A 15 -10.32 -34.16 -5.71
CA LEU A 15 -9.55 -33.52 -6.78
C LEU A 15 -10.30 -32.30 -7.37
N PHE A 16 -11.63 -32.27 -7.23
CA PHE A 16 -12.52 -31.18 -7.63
C PHE A 16 -12.90 -30.23 -6.49
N SER A 17 -12.28 -30.36 -5.29
CA SER A 17 -12.11 -29.20 -4.42
C SER A 17 -11.07 -28.29 -5.08
N TYR A 18 -11.46 -27.76 -6.24
CA TYR A 18 -10.94 -26.54 -6.80
C TYR A 18 -10.83 -25.60 -5.62
N GLU A 19 -9.60 -25.24 -5.31
CA GLU A 19 -9.33 -24.21 -4.35
C GLU A 19 -10.15 -23.00 -4.81
N ILE A 20 -11.26 -22.73 -4.14
CA ILE A 20 -11.80 -21.38 -4.09
C ILE A 20 -10.75 -20.64 -3.28
N GLN A 21 -9.63 -20.30 -3.92
CA GLN A 21 -8.62 -19.47 -3.31
C GLN A 21 -9.33 -18.15 -3.05
N ALA A 22 -9.50 -17.84 -1.77
CA ALA A 22 -9.98 -16.56 -1.28
C ALA A 22 -8.91 -15.51 -1.61
N GLN A 23 -8.81 -15.18 -2.90
CA GLN A 23 -7.74 -14.36 -3.45
C GLN A 23 -8.30 -13.40 -4.49
N TYR A 24 -7.81 -12.17 -4.43
CA TYR A 24 -8.11 -11.18 -5.45
C TYR A 24 -7.43 -11.55 -6.79
N PRO A 25 -7.98 -11.12 -7.94
CA PRO A 25 -7.43 -11.49 -9.25
C PRO A 25 -5.95 -11.11 -9.48
N PHE A 26 -5.43 -10.10 -8.78
CA PHE A 26 -4.03 -9.69 -8.83
C PHE A 26 -3.10 -10.54 -7.97
N GLU A 27 -3.61 -11.37 -7.05
CA GLU A 27 -2.77 -12.12 -6.11
C GLU A 27 -2.11 -13.36 -6.73
N LYS A 28 -2.51 -13.72 -7.95
CA LYS A 28 -1.80 -14.70 -8.77
C LYS A 28 -0.43 -14.21 -9.25
N PHE A 29 -0.18 -12.90 -9.22
CA PHE A 29 1.10 -12.31 -9.62
C PHE A 29 2.08 -12.32 -8.43
N PRO A 30 3.40 -12.44 -8.66
CA PRO A 30 4.39 -12.39 -7.60
C PRO A 30 4.28 -11.10 -6.78
N ALA A 31 4.33 -11.25 -5.45
CA ALA A 31 4.39 -10.12 -4.53
C ALA A 31 5.84 -9.65 -4.34
N ILE A 32 6.02 -8.35 -4.16
CA ILE A 32 7.30 -7.80 -3.69
C ILE A 32 7.64 -8.37 -2.31
N LEU A 33 8.93 -8.63 -2.07
CA LEU A 33 9.43 -9.10 -0.78
C LEU A 33 10.06 -7.93 -0.02
N TYR A 34 9.36 -7.47 1.00
CA TYR A 34 9.83 -6.37 1.85
C TYR A 34 10.76 -6.86 2.96
N LYS A 35 11.80 -6.05 3.22
CA LYS A 35 12.47 -6.02 4.52
C LYS A 35 11.72 -5.05 5.42
N GLU A 36 11.25 -5.53 6.57
CA GLU A 36 10.45 -4.74 7.50
C GLU A 36 11.25 -4.34 8.74
N PHE A 37 11.02 -3.12 9.21
CA PHE A 37 11.64 -2.55 10.41
C PHE A 37 10.56 -1.98 11.32
N GLU A 38 10.49 -2.46 12.56
CA GLU A 38 9.39 -2.16 13.50
C GLU A 38 9.87 -1.39 14.76
N ASP A 39 11.17 -1.12 14.89
CA ASP A 39 11.80 -0.62 16.12
C ASP A 39 11.66 0.90 16.32
N TRP A 40 10.44 1.42 16.18
CA TRP A 40 10.13 2.82 16.40
C TRP A 40 10.49 3.28 17.82
N LYS A 41 11.39 4.26 17.91
CA LYS A 41 11.64 5.01 19.15
C LYS A 41 10.66 6.16 19.27
N GLU A 42 9.76 6.06 20.23
CA GLU A 42 8.80 7.10 20.57
C GLU A 42 9.37 8.05 21.63
N TYR A 43 9.19 9.35 21.39
CA TYR A 43 9.46 10.41 22.35
C TYR A 43 8.19 11.23 22.51
N ASP A 44 7.34 10.81 23.43
CA ASP A 44 6.15 11.56 23.81
C ASP A 44 6.55 12.81 24.61
N ARG A 45 6.24 13.97 24.04
CA ARG A 45 6.47 15.28 24.64
C ARG A 45 5.21 16.13 24.59
N LEU A 46 4.03 15.53 24.52
CA LEU A 46 2.76 16.23 24.34
C LEU A 46 2.51 17.25 25.45
N GLU A 47 2.75 16.90 26.72
CA GLU A 47 2.52 17.81 27.85
C GLU A 47 3.38 19.09 27.83
N LYS A 48 4.62 19.01 27.34
CA LYS A 48 5.59 20.12 27.39
C LYS A 48 5.75 20.86 26.07
N GLU A 49 5.64 20.14 24.97
CA GLU A 49 6.01 20.62 23.63
C GLU A 49 4.89 20.43 22.59
N GLN A 50 3.72 19.91 23.00
CA GLN A 50 2.55 19.64 22.15
C GLN A 50 2.89 18.81 20.89
N ARG A 51 3.90 17.95 21.01
CA ARG A 51 4.38 17.12 19.91
C ARG A 51 4.79 15.75 20.40
N ILE A 52 4.70 14.80 19.47
CA ILE A 52 5.19 13.44 19.64
C ILE A 52 6.13 13.13 18.48
N HIS A 53 7.24 12.45 18.78
CA HIS A 53 8.21 12.05 17.77
C HIS A 53 8.33 10.54 17.71
N PHE A 54 8.39 10.00 16.50
CA PHE A 54 8.75 8.61 16.21
C PHE A 54 10.00 8.63 15.36
N THR A 55 11.00 7.83 15.74
CA THR A 55 12.27 7.75 15.01
C THR A 55 12.61 6.29 14.77
N LEU A 56 12.87 5.94 13.51
CA LEU A 56 13.35 4.62 13.11
C LEU A 56 14.58 4.79 12.22
N THR A 57 15.59 3.94 12.42
CA THR A 57 16.83 3.96 11.65
C THR A 57 17.05 2.64 10.97
N ILE A 58 17.19 2.67 9.65
CA ILE A 58 17.51 1.53 8.82
C ILE A 58 19.03 1.53 8.59
N PRO A 59 19.77 0.55 9.16
CA PRO A 59 21.19 0.39 8.88
C PRO A 59 21.43 -0.15 7.47
N ASP A 60 22.61 0.14 6.91
CA ASP A 60 23.05 -0.40 5.61
C ASP A 60 22.02 -0.19 4.49
N PHE A 61 21.40 0.98 4.44
CA PHE A 61 20.34 1.29 3.46
C PHE A 61 20.92 1.62 2.09
N TYR A 62 21.95 2.46 2.05
CA TYR A 62 22.59 2.83 0.80
C TYR A 62 23.68 1.81 0.44
N THR A 63 24.01 1.72 -0.85
CA THR A 63 25.09 0.87 -1.36
C THR A 63 26.47 1.12 -0.72
N ASN A 64 26.68 2.32 -0.17
CA ASN A 64 27.90 2.68 0.56
C ASN A 64 27.80 2.44 2.08
N HIS A 65 26.82 1.65 2.54
CA HIS A 65 26.55 1.32 3.94
C HIS A 65 26.07 2.50 4.80
N ASP A 66 25.65 3.61 4.18
CA ASP A 66 25.06 4.70 4.94
C ASP A 66 23.69 4.28 5.52
N THR A 67 23.34 4.85 6.67
CA THR A 67 22.05 4.64 7.32
C THR A 67 21.04 5.66 6.82
N VAL A 68 19.77 5.28 6.71
CA VAL A 68 18.65 6.22 6.62
C VAL A 68 17.87 6.24 7.92
N THR A 69 17.49 7.43 8.38
CA THR A 69 16.60 7.60 9.54
C THR A 69 15.35 8.34 9.11
N ILE A 70 14.19 7.75 9.39
CA ILE A 70 12.88 8.39 9.21
C ILE A 70 12.41 8.88 10.58
N GLN A 71 12.07 10.16 10.65
CA GLN A 71 11.46 10.76 11.83
C GLN A 71 10.09 11.32 11.50
N LEU A 72 9.06 10.77 12.13
CA LEU A 72 7.68 11.27 12.05
C LEU A 72 7.41 12.15 13.28
N THR A 73 6.81 13.32 13.07
CA THR A 73 6.43 14.24 14.15
C THR A 73 4.97 14.62 14.01
N GLY A 74 4.16 14.24 15.00
CA GLY A 74 2.79 14.71 15.13
C GLY A 74 2.70 15.92 16.06
N PHE A 75 1.67 16.74 15.86
CA PHE A 75 1.40 17.95 16.63
C PHE A 75 -0.02 17.89 17.20
N GLN A 76 -0.17 18.18 18.48
CA GLN A 76 -1.46 18.10 19.18
C GLN A 76 -2.43 19.20 18.71
N ASP A 77 -1.91 20.38 18.41
CA ASP A 77 -2.65 21.57 17.98
C ASP A 77 -2.90 21.62 16.46
N GLN A 78 -2.28 20.72 15.69
CA GLN A 78 -2.35 20.67 14.22
C GLN A 78 -2.58 19.25 13.74
N MET A 79 -3.73 18.67 14.09
CA MET A 79 -4.05 17.27 13.75
C MET A 79 -4.15 17.00 12.23
N ASP A 80 -4.28 18.03 11.40
CA ASP A 80 -4.37 17.87 9.94
C ASP A 80 -3.01 17.99 9.24
N THR A 81 -1.92 18.22 9.98
CA THR A 81 -0.57 18.34 9.39
C THR A 81 0.50 17.83 10.33
N SER A 82 1.27 16.87 9.85
CA SER A 82 2.45 16.36 10.52
C SER A 82 3.71 16.65 9.72
N LEU A 83 4.86 16.28 10.27
CA LEU A 83 6.13 16.48 9.64
C LEU A 83 6.91 15.17 9.55
N ILE A 84 7.45 14.89 8.37
CA ILE A 84 8.41 13.83 8.12
C ILE A 84 9.78 14.46 7.91
N ARG A 85 10.80 13.93 8.58
CA ARG A 85 12.20 14.26 8.34
C ARG A 85 12.95 13.02 7.95
N VAL A 86 13.79 13.14 6.94
CA VAL A 86 14.65 12.06 6.45
C VAL A 86 16.09 12.47 6.66
N PHE A 87 16.87 11.59 7.26
CA PHE A 87 18.29 11.80 7.50
C PHE A 87 19.11 10.70 6.83
N ARG A 88 20.27 11.07 6.30
CA ARG A 88 21.33 10.15 5.87
C ARG A 88 22.53 10.36 6.76
N ASN A 89 22.97 9.31 7.47
CA ASN A 89 24.05 9.39 8.46
C ASN A 89 23.91 10.61 9.41
N LYS A 90 22.73 10.81 9.99
CA LYS A 90 22.38 11.93 10.89
C LYS A 90 22.31 13.32 10.23
N ASN A 91 22.65 13.47 8.96
CA ASN A 91 22.46 14.72 8.21
C ASN A 91 21.04 14.78 7.67
N LEU A 92 20.33 15.88 7.93
CA LEU A 92 18.98 16.10 7.42
C LEU A 92 19.04 16.29 5.89
N ILE A 93 18.37 15.42 5.14
CA ILE A 93 18.30 15.48 3.68
C ILE A 93 16.90 15.83 3.17
N GLY A 94 15.87 15.70 4.00
CA GLY A 94 14.50 16.06 3.64
C GLY A 94 13.65 16.46 4.84
N LYS A 95 12.78 17.46 4.65
CA LYS A 95 11.78 17.90 5.64
C LYS A 95 10.46 18.19 4.92
N ILE A 96 9.47 17.35 5.16
CA ILE A 96 8.23 17.31 4.37
C ILE A 96 7.03 17.44 5.30
N LYS A 97 6.07 18.31 4.95
CA LYS A 97 4.77 18.35 5.61
C LYS A 97 3.88 17.26 5.00
N GLU A 98 3.23 16.48 5.84
CA GLU A 98 2.27 15.46 5.41
C GLU A 98 0.88 15.82 5.94
N PRO A 99 -0.17 15.83 5.10
CA PRO A 99 -1.53 16.16 5.50
C PRO A 99 -2.21 15.00 6.27
N MET A 100 -1.64 14.63 7.39
CA MET A 100 -2.17 13.64 8.33
C MET A 100 -1.61 13.83 9.74
N PHE A 101 -2.21 13.19 10.75
CA PHE A 101 -1.64 13.11 12.10
C PHE A 101 -0.80 11.84 12.31
N PHE A 102 0.27 11.98 13.09
CA PHE A 102 1.04 10.87 13.64
C PHE A 102 0.84 10.80 15.15
N ILE A 103 0.35 9.67 15.64
CA ILE A 103 0.15 9.38 17.07
C ILE A 103 0.58 7.95 17.36
N SER A 104 0.73 7.60 18.64
CA SER A 104 1.32 6.30 19.01
C SER A 104 0.55 5.12 18.43
N THR A 105 -0.78 5.22 18.40
CA THR A 105 -1.67 4.14 17.93
C THR A 105 -1.70 3.92 16.42
N ASN A 106 -1.20 4.85 15.60
CA ASN A 106 -1.15 4.65 14.14
C ASN A 106 0.27 4.55 13.58
N VAL A 107 1.31 4.76 14.39
CA VAL A 107 2.70 4.62 13.94
C VAL A 107 3.38 3.37 14.50
N LYS A 108 3.27 3.11 15.80
CA LYS A 108 4.14 2.12 16.47
C LYS A 108 3.99 0.70 15.95
N ASP A 109 2.76 0.31 15.63
CA ASP A 109 2.43 -1.07 15.28
C ASP A 109 2.54 -1.32 13.77
N HIS A 110 3.09 -0.35 13.01
CA HIS A 110 3.26 -0.45 11.56
C HIS A 110 4.73 -0.38 11.17
N PRO A 111 5.25 -1.38 10.45
CA PRO A 111 6.64 -1.40 10.02
C PRO A 111 6.93 -0.30 9.00
N VAL A 112 8.21 0.00 8.87
CA VAL A 112 8.78 0.62 7.68
C VAL A 112 9.20 -0.50 6.74
N SER A 113 8.62 -0.54 5.55
CA SER A 113 8.92 -1.57 4.54
C SER A 113 9.95 -1.02 3.54
N VAL A 114 10.94 -1.84 3.21
CA VAL A 114 12.04 -1.48 2.30
C VAL A 114 12.23 -2.55 1.22
N ALA A 115 12.25 -2.12 -0.04
CA ALA A 115 12.56 -2.94 -1.21
C ALA A 115 12.74 -2.03 -2.44
N ASP A 116 13.34 -2.54 -3.52
CA ASP A 116 13.31 -1.91 -4.85
C ASP A 116 11.91 -2.08 -5.47
N ILE A 117 11.12 -1.01 -5.47
CA ILE A 117 9.71 -1.04 -5.92
C ILE A 117 9.63 -0.71 -7.41
N ASN A 118 10.42 0.25 -7.87
CA ASN A 118 10.38 0.75 -9.25
C ASN A 118 11.35 0.01 -10.21
N GLY A 119 12.13 -0.94 -9.71
CA GLY A 119 13.06 -1.77 -10.49
C GLY A 119 14.35 -1.07 -10.88
N ASP A 120 14.74 0.01 -10.19
CA ASP A 120 15.94 0.80 -10.51
C ASP A 120 17.20 0.36 -9.74
N SER A 121 17.11 -0.74 -8.98
CA SER A 121 18.15 -1.30 -8.12
C SER A 121 18.57 -0.43 -6.94
N LEU A 122 17.75 0.55 -6.55
CA LEU A 122 17.86 1.30 -5.30
C LEU A 122 16.76 0.87 -4.33
N ASP A 123 17.05 0.90 -3.03
CA ASP A 123 16.05 0.58 -2.02
C ASP A 123 15.07 1.76 -1.87
N ASP A 124 13.77 1.48 -2.01
CA ASP A 124 12.69 2.41 -1.74
C ASP A 124 12.10 2.15 -0.35
N ILE A 125 11.41 3.15 0.20
CA ILE A 125 10.75 3.05 1.50
C ILE A 125 9.24 3.21 1.33
N LYS A 126 8.46 2.31 1.94
CA LYS A 126 7.01 2.40 2.06
C LYS A 126 6.59 2.50 3.53
N LEU A 127 5.65 3.41 3.79
CA LEU A 127 4.93 3.52 5.05
C LEU A 127 3.44 3.40 4.79
N VAL A 128 2.75 2.58 5.57
CA VAL A 128 1.28 2.53 5.57
C VAL A 128 0.80 2.94 6.94
N ILE A 129 0.21 4.13 7.03
CA ILE A 129 -0.20 4.72 8.30
C ILE A 129 -1.75 4.78 8.33
N PRO A 130 -2.43 4.01 9.20
CA PRO A 130 -3.88 3.99 9.23
C PRO A 130 -4.48 5.28 9.81
N TYR A 131 -5.70 5.55 9.36
CA TYR A 131 -6.58 6.51 10.02
C TYR A 131 -7.37 5.80 11.13
N MET A 132 -7.51 6.46 12.27
CA MET A 132 -8.22 5.93 13.45
C MET A 132 -9.75 6.03 13.33
N GLY A 133 -10.31 5.68 12.17
CA GLY A 133 -11.74 5.68 11.91
C GLY A 133 -12.46 4.44 12.45
N ASN A 134 -13.78 4.37 12.25
CA ASN A 134 -14.61 3.20 12.58
C ASN A 134 -15.34 2.66 11.33
N GLY A 135 -15.71 1.38 11.34
CA GLY A 135 -16.40 0.73 10.22
C GLY A 135 -15.56 0.77 8.94
N ILE A 136 -16.16 1.06 7.78
CA ILE A 136 -15.41 1.18 6.51
C ILE A 136 -14.33 2.28 6.57
N ALA A 137 -14.50 3.29 7.42
CA ALA A 137 -13.53 4.36 7.56
C ALA A 137 -12.26 3.92 8.31
N SER A 138 -12.31 2.84 9.11
CA SER A 138 -11.12 2.27 9.78
C SER A 138 -10.15 1.62 8.79
N LEU A 139 -10.64 1.28 7.58
CA LEU A 139 -9.80 0.75 6.51
C LEU A 139 -9.01 1.85 5.79
N ASN A 140 -9.28 3.14 6.03
CA ASN A 140 -8.53 4.19 5.37
C ASN A 140 -7.08 4.20 5.87
N VAL A 141 -6.14 4.24 4.94
CA VAL A 141 -4.71 4.42 5.23
C VAL A 141 -4.16 5.59 4.41
N ARG A 142 -3.09 6.21 4.91
CA ARG A 142 -2.19 7.03 4.10
C ARG A 142 -1.01 6.15 3.71
N VAL A 143 -0.86 5.88 2.42
CA VAL A 143 0.32 5.19 1.89
C VAL A 143 1.33 6.25 1.48
N ILE A 144 2.57 6.12 1.94
CA ILE A 144 3.66 7.06 1.69
C ILE A 144 4.85 6.28 1.15
N TYR A 145 5.36 6.70 -0.01
CA TYR A 145 6.58 6.16 -0.58
C TYR A 145 7.68 7.22 -0.61
N PHE A 146 8.90 6.77 -0.39
CA PHE A 146 10.12 7.50 -0.71
C PHE A 146 10.90 6.68 -1.73
N PHE A 147 10.90 7.14 -2.98
CA PHE A 147 11.66 6.51 -4.05
C PHE A 147 13.07 7.06 -4.06
N GLN A 148 14.07 6.20 -3.91
CA GLN A 148 15.45 6.66 -3.82
C GLN A 148 15.93 7.16 -5.19
N LYS A 149 16.70 8.25 -5.18
CA LYS A 149 17.36 8.78 -6.38
C LYS A 149 18.85 8.47 -6.36
N THR A 150 19.48 8.55 -7.53
CA THR A 150 20.92 8.28 -7.69
C THR A 150 21.82 9.22 -6.89
N ASP A 151 21.36 10.42 -6.56
CA ASP A 151 22.09 11.36 -5.69
C ASP A 151 21.90 11.07 -4.19
N GLY A 152 21.11 10.06 -3.83
CA GLY A 152 20.77 9.68 -2.47
C GLY A 152 19.70 10.56 -1.81
N SER A 153 19.04 11.43 -2.56
CA SER A 153 17.77 12.06 -2.15
C SER A 153 16.58 11.14 -2.46
N PHE A 154 15.36 11.59 -2.16
CA PHE A 154 14.14 10.84 -2.42
C PHE A 154 13.11 11.70 -3.16
N ASP A 155 12.40 11.09 -4.11
CA ASP A 155 11.10 11.59 -4.54
C ASP A 155 10.05 11.03 -3.59
N LYS A 156 9.22 11.90 -3.00
CA LYS A 156 8.15 11.47 -2.10
C LYS A 156 6.82 11.52 -2.83
N ILE A 157 6.03 10.46 -2.69
CA ILE A 157 4.60 10.46 -3.02
C ILE A 157 3.79 9.95 -1.83
N SER A 158 2.54 10.40 -1.72
CA SER A 158 1.57 9.77 -0.83
C SER A 158 0.15 9.93 -1.31
N PHE A 159 -0.74 9.03 -0.88
CA PHE A 159 -2.14 9.05 -1.25
C PHE A 159 -3.00 8.36 -0.19
N LEU A 160 -4.33 8.51 -0.32
CA LEU A 160 -5.29 7.76 0.47
C LEU A 160 -5.64 6.45 -0.22
N ASP A 161 -5.71 5.39 0.58
CA ASP A 161 -6.07 4.05 0.12
C ASP A 161 -6.95 3.34 1.15
N LYS A 162 -7.48 2.18 0.78
CA LYS A 162 -8.05 1.19 1.68
C LYS A 162 -7.30 -0.14 1.68
N MET A 163 -6.27 -0.26 0.84
CA MET A 163 -5.40 -1.43 0.74
C MET A 163 -4.13 -1.21 1.57
N ASP A 164 -3.74 -2.26 2.31
CA ASP A 164 -2.44 -2.40 3.00
C ASP A 164 -1.70 -3.63 2.45
N GLY A 165 -1.82 -3.84 1.14
CA GLY A 165 -1.25 -5.00 0.46
C GLY A 165 0.13 -4.72 -0.13
N PRO A 166 0.92 -5.76 -0.44
CA PRO A 166 2.13 -5.60 -1.21
C PRO A 166 1.80 -5.31 -2.67
N GLU A 167 2.73 -4.67 -3.34
CA GLU A 167 2.80 -4.46 -4.77
C GLU A 167 2.99 -5.81 -5.48
N ARG A 168 2.75 -5.84 -6.79
CA ARG A 168 2.74 -7.07 -7.58
C ARG A 168 3.47 -6.85 -8.90
N ASP A 169 4.22 -7.84 -9.35
CA ASP A 169 4.90 -7.81 -10.65
C ASP A 169 4.00 -8.45 -11.72
N PHE A 170 3.27 -7.65 -12.49
CA PHE A 170 2.29 -8.17 -13.46
C PHE A 170 2.95 -8.73 -14.72
N ASN A 171 4.17 -8.31 -15.04
CA ASN A 171 4.86 -8.61 -16.30
C ASN A 171 6.27 -9.22 -16.14
N ALA A 172 6.65 -9.61 -14.92
CA ALA A 172 7.92 -10.25 -14.58
C ALA A 172 9.16 -9.40 -14.94
N ASP A 173 9.08 -8.08 -14.78
CA ASP A 173 10.19 -7.15 -15.06
C ASP A 173 10.88 -6.60 -13.80
N ASN A 174 10.44 -7.02 -12.60
CA ASN A 174 10.85 -6.52 -11.29
C ASN A 174 10.53 -5.03 -11.04
N ASN A 175 9.72 -4.38 -11.87
CA ASN A 175 9.07 -3.12 -11.54
C ASN A 175 7.67 -3.43 -11.02
N PHE A 176 7.47 -3.27 -9.72
CA PHE A 176 6.25 -3.74 -9.08
C PHE A 176 5.13 -2.70 -9.22
N GLU A 177 4.02 -3.13 -9.84
CA GLU A 177 2.80 -2.34 -9.92
C GLU A 177 2.20 -2.07 -8.53
N ILE A 178 1.91 -0.80 -8.28
CA ILE A 178 1.16 -0.29 -7.13
C ILE A 178 -0.33 -0.47 -7.39
N ILE A 179 -0.97 -1.28 -6.56
CA ILE A 179 -2.41 -1.55 -6.60
C ILE A 179 -3.08 -0.74 -5.50
N THR A 180 -4.08 0.04 -5.88
CA THR A 180 -4.91 0.81 -4.92
C THR A 180 -6.30 0.19 -4.80
N MET A 181 -6.95 0.38 -3.67
CA MET A 181 -8.34 -0.01 -3.42
C MET A 181 -9.17 1.18 -2.92
N THR A 182 -10.19 1.57 -3.68
CA THR A 182 -11.20 2.54 -3.24
C THR A 182 -12.58 1.89 -3.11
N LEU A 183 -13.50 2.57 -2.40
CA LEU A 183 -14.91 2.19 -2.39
C LEU A 183 -15.68 3.18 -3.24
N ASP A 184 -16.22 2.72 -4.36
CA ASP A 184 -17.04 3.54 -5.26
C ASP A 184 -18.47 3.01 -5.32
N GLN A 185 -19.41 3.90 -5.62
CA GLN A 185 -20.82 3.55 -5.75
C GLN A 185 -21.22 3.52 -7.22
N TYR A 186 -22.02 2.51 -7.58
CA TYR A 186 -22.68 2.43 -8.87
C TYR A 186 -24.09 1.86 -8.66
N GLU A 187 -25.09 2.58 -9.17
CA GLU A 187 -26.50 2.32 -8.91
C GLU A 187 -26.79 2.22 -7.39
N SER A 188 -27.36 1.11 -6.92
CA SER A 188 -27.73 0.90 -5.52
C SER A 188 -26.71 0.07 -4.73
N HIS A 189 -25.48 -0.06 -5.24
CA HIS A 189 -24.45 -0.92 -4.65
C HIS A 189 -23.10 -0.21 -4.53
N SER A 190 -22.30 -0.65 -3.56
CA SER A 190 -20.90 -0.25 -3.39
C SER A 190 -19.97 -1.34 -3.89
N TYR A 191 -18.82 -0.93 -4.42
CA TYR A 191 -17.83 -1.81 -5.02
C TYR A 191 -16.43 -1.40 -4.58
N TRP A 192 -15.61 -2.39 -4.23
CA TRP A 192 -14.16 -2.23 -4.17
C TRP A 192 -13.65 -2.05 -5.59
N THR A 193 -13.03 -0.90 -5.86
CA THR A 193 -12.45 -0.55 -7.16
C THR A 193 -10.94 -0.62 -7.02
N PHE A 194 -10.30 -1.40 -7.89
CA PHE A 194 -8.86 -1.53 -7.91
C PHE A 194 -8.28 -0.79 -9.11
N ASN A 195 -7.27 0.05 -8.89
CA ASN A 195 -6.51 0.72 -9.95
C ASN A 195 -5.03 0.36 -9.82
N ILE A 196 -4.30 0.35 -10.94
CA ILE A 196 -2.90 -0.05 -11.03
C ILE A 196 -2.06 1.13 -11.51
N TYR A 197 -0.88 1.31 -10.90
CA TYR A 197 0.08 2.35 -11.25
C TYR A 197 1.51 1.83 -11.22
N ASN A 198 2.36 2.40 -12.07
CA ASN A 198 3.82 2.31 -11.92
C ASN A 198 4.37 3.64 -11.44
N PHE A 199 5.50 3.61 -10.75
CA PHE A 199 6.26 4.81 -10.47
C PHE A 199 7.25 5.07 -11.62
N GLU A 200 7.05 6.16 -12.34
CA GLU A 200 7.88 6.53 -13.49
C GLU A 200 8.14 8.04 -13.46
N ASN A 201 9.39 8.43 -13.71
CA ASN A 201 9.79 9.84 -13.82
C ASN A 201 9.34 10.69 -12.61
N GLY A 202 9.46 10.13 -11.41
CA GLY A 202 9.13 10.81 -10.16
C GLY A 202 7.62 10.87 -9.84
N THR A 203 6.74 10.17 -10.56
CA THR A 203 5.29 10.22 -10.31
C THR A 203 4.62 8.87 -10.61
N LEU A 204 3.36 8.72 -10.20
CA LEU A 204 2.56 7.57 -10.61
C LEU A 204 2.01 7.75 -12.03
N VAL A 205 2.09 6.67 -12.81
CA VAL A 205 1.50 6.53 -14.14
C VAL A 205 0.50 5.39 -14.11
N ASN A 206 -0.75 5.68 -14.51
CA ASN A 206 -1.81 4.68 -14.53
C ASN A 206 -1.51 3.57 -15.55
N GLN A 207 -1.66 2.31 -15.15
CA GLN A 207 -1.42 1.12 -15.96
C GLN A 207 -2.70 0.31 -16.21
N ASN A 208 -3.87 0.88 -15.92
CA ASN A 208 -5.14 0.18 -15.98
C ASN A 208 -5.42 -0.42 -17.35
N GLN A 209 -5.24 0.38 -18.41
CA GLN A 209 -5.49 -0.07 -19.77
C GLN A 209 -4.60 -1.25 -20.17
N LYS A 210 -3.32 -1.25 -19.74
CA LYS A 210 -2.35 -2.31 -20.04
C LYS A 210 -2.77 -3.65 -19.43
N TYR A 211 -3.30 -3.62 -18.20
CA TYR A 211 -3.59 -4.83 -17.43
C TYR A 211 -5.08 -5.19 -17.33
N GLY A 212 -5.97 -4.45 -18.00
CA GLY A 212 -7.41 -4.72 -17.99
C GLY A 212 -8.13 -4.26 -16.71
N TYR A 213 -7.64 -3.18 -16.11
CA TYR A 213 -8.19 -2.52 -14.92
C TYR A 213 -8.92 -1.22 -15.33
N PRO A 214 -9.61 -0.52 -14.42
CA PRO A 214 -9.93 -0.95 -13.06
C PRO A 214 -10.85 -2.17 -13.07
N ILE A 215 -10.67 -3.05 -12.08
CA ILE A 215 -11.63 -4.11 -11.77
C ILE A 215 -12.49 -3.68 -10.58
N MET A 216 -13.73 -4.17 -10.54
CA MET A 216 -14.66 -3.86 -9.46
C MET A 216 -15.20 -5.14 -8.84
N ILE A 217 -15.20 -5.20 -7.52
CA ILE A 217 -15.67 -6.33 -6.72
C ILE A 217 -16.78 -5.82 -5.81
N GLN A 218 -17.96 -6.44 -5.85
CA GLN A 218 -19.07 -5.96 -5.04
C GLN A 218 -18.74 -6.06 -3.55
N PHE A 219 -18.92 -4.95 -2.83
CA PHE A 219 -18.81 -4.92 -1.38
C PHE A 219 -20.05 -5.58 -0.76
N LEU A 220 -19.84 -6.64 0.00
CA LEU A 220 -20.88 -7.44 0.65
C LEU A 220 -20.56 -7.60 2.14
N TYR A 221 -21.57 -8.00 2.93
CA TYR A 221 -21.38 -8.37 4.35
C TYR A 221 -20.77 -9.77 4.52
N ARG A 222 -19.96 -10.19 3.55
CA ARG A 222 -19.21 -11.45 3.51
C ARG A 222 -18.03 -11.25 2.57
N ASP A 223 -17.02 -12.11 2.70
CA ASP A 223 -15.87 -12.08 1.81
C ASP A 223 -16.29 -12.32 0.36
N ASN A 224 -15.71 -11.52 -0.53
CA ASN A 224 -15.95 -11.59 -1.95
C ASN A 224 -14.70 -11.12 -2.68
N TYR A 225 -14.19 -11.96 -3.58
CA TYR A 225 -12.98 -11.71 -4.35
C TYR A 225 -13.24 -11.73 -5.87
N ALA A 226 -14.48 -12.02 -6.27
CA ALA A 226 -14.84 -12.14 -7.67
C ALA A 226 -15.14 -10.77 -8.28
N VAL A 227 -14.52 -10.49 -9.43
CA VAL A 227 -14.88 -9.34 -10.28
C VAL A 227 -16.37 -9.43 -10.61
N THR A 228 -17.08 -8.33 -10.38
CA THR A 228 -18.54 -8.31 -10.58
C THR A 228 -18.88 -8.44 -12.07
N ASN A 229 -19.93 -9.21 -12.36
CA ASN A 229 -20.57 -9.24 -13.68
C ASN A 229 -21.75 -8.26 -13.81
N LYS A 230 -22.03 -7.48 -12.75
CA LYS A 230 -23.12 -6.48 -12.73
C LYS A 230 -22.76 -5.18 -13.43
N ILE A 231 -21.47 -4.93 -13.64
CA ILE A 231 -20.94 -3.77 -14.35
C ILE A 231 -20.17 -4.32 -15.55
N SER A 232 -20.41 -3.81 -16.75
CA SER A 232 -19.63 -4.22 -17.92
C SER A 232 -18.18 -3.74 -17.77
N ALA A 233 -17.22 -4.49 -18.33
CA ALA A 233 -15.81 -4.08 -18.31
C ALA A 233 -15.59 -2.68 -18.93
N GLU A 234 -16.33 -2.35 -19.99
CA GLU A 234 -16.32 -1.01 -20.59
C GLU A 234 -16.81 0.06 -19.60
N LYS A 235 -17.87 -0.22 -18.83
CA LYS A 235 -18.37 0.71 -17.81
C LYS A 235 -17.39 0.84 -16.63
N MET A 236 -16.70 -0.23 -16.23
CA MET A 236 -15.67 -0.17 -15.18
C MET A 236 -14.58 0.84 -15.52
N LYS A 237 -14.19 0.98 -16.79
CA LYS A 237 -13.21 1.99 -17.23
C LYS A 237 -13.59 3.42 -16.87
N SER A 238 -14.88 3.74 -16.69
CA SER A 238 -15.29 5.07 -16.22
C SER A 238 -14.95 5.37 -14.75
N PHE A 239 -14.48 4.37 -13.99
CA PHE A 239 -13.98 4.50 -12.62
C PHE A 239 -12.45 4.57 -12.56
N GLU A 240 -11.78 4.62 -13.72
CA GLU A 240 -10.35 4.81 -13.80
C GLU A 240 -9.94 6.14 -13.17
N ARG A 241 -8.83 6.10 -12.44
CA ARG A 241 -8.23 7.27 -11.82
C ARG A 241 -6.84 7.47 -12.40
N ALA A 242 -6.59 8.65 -12.98
CA ALA A 242 -5.25 8.98 -13.48
C ALA A 242 -4.20 8.99 -12.36
N LEU A 243 -4.59 9.42 -11.16
CA LEU A 243 -3.81 9.36 -9.94
C LEU A 243 -4.70 8.91 -8.76
N PRO A 244 -4.14 8.28 -7.73
CA PRO A 244 -4.88 7.88 -6.53
C PRO A 244 -5.55 9.06 -5.82
N LYS A 245 -6.51 8.75 -4.93
CA LYS A 245 -7.24 9.77 -4.17
C LYS A 245 -6.29 10.53 -3.24
N ASN A 246 -6.40 11.86 -3.22
CA ASN A 246 -5.56 12.76 -2.41
C ASN A 246 -4.06 12.51 -2.64
N PHE A 247 -3.67 12.26 -3.90
CA PHE A 247 -2.27 12.16 -4.29
C PHE A 247 -1.52 13.46 -3.98
N ASP A 248 -0.36 13.33 -3.35
CA ASP A 248 0.56 14.42 -3.03
C ASP A 248 1.97 13.99 -3.41
N LYS A 249 2.69 14.88 -4.10
CA LYS A 249 4.09 14.72 -4.50
C LYS A 249 4.93 15.86 -3.90
N LYS A 250 6.16 15.55 -3.48
CA LYS A 250 7.13 16.50 -2.93
C LYS A 250 8.53 16.21 -3.43
#